data_AF-A0A976PS52-F1
#
_entry.id   AF-A0A976PS52-F1
#
_cell.length_a   1.000
_cell.length_b   1.000
_cell.length_c   1.000
_cell.angle_alpha   90.00
_cell.angle_beta   90.00
_cell.angle_gamma   90.00
#
_symmetry.space_group_name_H-M   'P 1'
#
loop_
_entity.id
_entity.type
_entity.pdbx_description
1 polymer ?
#
loop_
_entity_poly.entity_id
_entity_poly.type
_entity_poly.pdbx_seq_one_letter_code
_entity_poly.pdbx_strand_id
1 'polypeptide(L)'
;VDGVFFGPADLSASMGYRGQPSHPAVHKVILEGIATVRAAGKAAGILATDPALAQQYLDAGALFVAVGVDTTLLVRAATGLAQRFCAGAAKAPDALSGGY
;
A
#
# COMPACT_ATOMS: atom_id res chain seq x y z
N VAL A 1 0.57 6.74 -23.79
CA VAL A 1 0.91 6.54 -22.35
C VAL A 1 0.67 7.86 -21.64
N ASP A 2 -0.30 7.86 -20.73
CA ASP A 2 -0.78 9.07 -20.04
C ASP A 2 -0.25 9.15 -18.60
N GLY A 3 0.09 8.00 -18.03
CA GLY A 3 0.71 7.91 -16.72
C GLY A 3 1.46 6.61 -16.48
N VAL A 4 2.16 6.58 -15.35
CA VAL A 4 2.90 5.43 -14.83
C VAL A 4 2.42 5.18 -13.42
N PHE A 5 2.12 3.92 -13.11
CA PHE A 5 1.67 3.51 -11.78
C PHE A 5 2.75 2.67 -11.11
N PHE A 6 3.10 3.02 -9.87
CA PHE A 6 4.04 2.31 -9.02
C PHE A 6 3.29 1.35 -8.10
N GLY A 7 3.57 0.05 -8.22
CA GLY A 7 3.11 -0.97 -7.29
C GLY A 7 4.20 -1.29 -6.25
N PRO A 8 4.12 -0.80 -5.00
CA PRO A 8 5.21 -0.96 -4.03
C PRO A 8 5.47 -2.42 -3.67
N ALA A 9 4.44 -3.28 -3.64
CA ALA A 9 4.58 -4.70 -3.37
C ALA A 9 5.43 -5.40 -4.45
N ASP A 10 5.06 -5.25 -5.72
CA ASP A 10 5.78 -5.86 -6.85
C ASP A 10 7.20 -5.28 -7.00
N LEU A 11 7.33 -3.96 -6.83
CA LEU A 11 8.62 -3.29 -6.87
C LEU A 11 9.54 -3.78 -5.75
N SER A 12 9.03 -3.88 -4.52
CA SER A 12 9.82 -4.41 -3.39
C SER A 12 10.28 -5.84 -3.65
N ALA A 13 9.42 -6.71 -4.18
CA ALA A 13 9.80 -8.08 -4.53
C ALA A 13 10.89 -8.10 -5.61
N SER A 14 10.77 -7.26 -6.64
CA SER A 14 11.75 -7.14 -7.74
C SER A 14 13.10 -6.62 -7.27
N MET A 15 13.11 -5.77 -6.23
CA MET A 15 14.31 -5.21 -5.60
C MET A 15 14.92 -6.14 -4.52
N GLY A 16 14.36 -7.32 -4.28
CA GLY A 16 14.84 -8.26 -3.26
C GLY A 16 14.27 -8.04 -1.85
N TYR A 17 13.29 -7.16 -1.70
CA TYR A 17 12.61 -6.80 -0.44
C TYR A 17 11.19 -7.39 -0.39
N ARG A 18 11.00 -8.65 -0.79
CA ARG A 18 9.67 -9.29 -0.85
C ARG A 18 8.95 -9.18 0.51
N GLY A 19 7.70 -8.71 0.48
CA GLY A 19 6.88 -8.49 1.68
C GLY A 19 7.21 -7.20 2.45
N GLN A 20 8.09 -6.34 1.92
CA GLN A 20 8.50 -5.08 2.55
C GLN A 20 8.26 -3.88 1.61
N PRO A 21 7.00 -3.57 1.25
CA PRO A 21 6.66 -2.48 0.34
C PRO A 21 7.07 -1.09 0.87
N SER A 22 7.17 -0.92 2.20
CA SER A 22 7.59 0.32 2.85
C SER A 22 9.11 0.37 3.13
N HIS A 23 9.90 -0.56 2.57
CA HIS A 23 11.34 -0.56 2.78
C HIS A 23 11.96 0.78 2.30
N PRO A 24 12.90 1.41 3.04
CA PRO A 24 13.42 2.74 2.71
C PRO A 24 13.98 2.85 1.28
N ALA A 25 14.65 1.80 0.80
CA ALA A 25 15.17 1.77 -0.57
C ALA A 25 14.06 1.76 -1.63
N VAL A 26 12.95 1.06 -1.39
CA VAL A 26 11.79 1.01 -2.29
C VAL A 26 11.11 2.39 -2.33
N HIS A 27 10.89 2.99 -1.15
CA HIS A 27 10.32 4.32 -1.03
C HIS A 27 11.16 5.37 -1.78
N LYS A 28 12.48 5.34 -1.63
CA LYS A 28 13.41 6.23 -2.37
C LYS A 28 13.24 6.10 -3.89
N VAL A 29 13.25 4.87 -4.41
CA VAL A 29 13.10 4.61 -5.86
C VAL A 29 11.73 5.09 -6.38
N ILE A 30 10.67 4.94 -5.57
CA ILE A 30 9.35 5.45 -5.93
C ILE A 30 9.36 6.98 -6.03
N LEU A 31 9.96 7.70 -5.07
CA LEU A 31 10.05 9.15 -5.12
C LEU A 31 10.83 9.65 -6.35
N GLU A 32 11.96 9.00 -6.67
CA GLU A 32 12.74 9.27 -7.88
C GLU A 32 11.93 8.99 -9.15
N GLY A 33 11.18 7.88 -9.16
CA GLY A 33 10.28 7.51 -10.24
C GLY A 33 9.15 8.53 -10.45
N ILE A 34 8.51 8.99 -9.37
CA ILE A 34 7.50 10.05 -9.41
C ILE A 34 8.11 11.30 -10.05
N ALA A 35 9.25 11.78 -9.55
CA ALA A 35 9.92 12.96 -10.11
C ALA A 35 10.21 12.81 -11.62
N THR A 36 10.70 11.64 -12.04
CA THR A 36 10.97 11.32 -13.45
C THR A 36 9.72 11.39 -14.32
N VAL A 37 8.64 10.75 -13.88
CA VAL A 37 7.36 10.71 -14.61
C VAL A 37 6.76 12.11 -14.72
N ARG A 38 6.85 12.91 -13.64
CA ARG A 38 6.38 14.29 -13.62
C ARG A 38 7.22 15.20 -14.51
N ALA A 39 8.53 15.05 -14.53
CA ALA A 39 9.41 15.79 -15.46
C ALA A 39 9.09 15.49 -16.94
N ALA A 40 8.62 14.28 -17.25
CA ALA A 40 8.14 13.91 -18.58
C ALA A 40 6.71 14.44 -18.90
N GLY A 41 6.09 15.21 -18.01
CA GLY A 41 4.73 15.75 -18.18
C GLY A 41 3.63 14.69 -18.09
N LYS A 42 3.90 13.54 -17.47
CA LYS A 42 2.94 12.42 -17.33
C LYS A 42 2.42 12.30 -15.90
N ALA A 43 1.29 11.63 -15.72
CA ALA A 43 0.73 11.40 -14.40
C ALA A 43 1.49 10.27 -13.69
N ALA A 44 1.92 10.51 -12.45
CA ALA A 44 2.45 9.46 -11.58
C ALA A 44 1.35 9.00 -10.61
N GLY A 45 1.23 7.69 -10.40
CA GLY A 45 0.27 7.12 -9.46
C GLY A 45 0.83 5.95 -8.67
N ILE A 46 0.19 5.62 -7.56
CA ILE A 46 0.68 4.63 -6.61
C ILE A 46 -0.44 4.09 -5.72
N LEU A 47 -0.29 2.86 -5.20
CA LEU A 47 -1.07 2.34 -4.07
C LEU A 47 -0.32 2.58 -2.76
N ALA A 48 -0.93 3.34 -1.84
CA ALA A 48 -0.41 3.59 -0.51
C ALA A 48 -1.55 3.54 0.51
N THR A 49 -1.69 2.42 1.23
CA THR A 49 -2.76 2.25 2.24
C THR A 49 -2.43 2.86 3.60
N ASP A 50 -1.20 3.34 3.78
CA ASP A 50 -0.81 4.16 4.93
C ASP A 50 -1.03 5.65 4.59
N PRO A 51 -1.85 6.39 5.35
CA PRO A 51 -2.16 7.78 5.04
C PRO A 51 -0.94 8.71 5.02
N ALA A 52 0.06 8.47 5.88
CA ALA A 52 1.25 9.32 5.92
C ALA A 52 2.11 9.11 4.67
N LEU A 53 2.32 7.86 4.24
CA LEU A 53 2.98 7.56 2.96
C LEU A 53 2.20 8.10 1.76
N ALA A 54 0.87 7.96 1.76
CA ALA A 54 0.03 8.50 0.70
C ALA A 54 0.22 10.03 0.56
N GLN A 55 0.23 10.75 1.69
CA GLN A 55 0.47 12.19 1.70
C GLN A 55 1.87 12.53 1.17
N GLN A 56 2.91 11.80 1.59
CA GLN A 56 4.27 12.01 1.08
C GLN A 56 4.36 11.86 -0.44
N TYR A 57 3.65 10.90 -1.03
CA TYR A 57 3.64 10.73 -2.48
C TYR A 57 2.85 11.83 -3.21
N LEU A 58 1.76 12.32 -2.62
CA LEU A 58 1.04 13.49 -3.12
C LEU A 58 1.93 14.73 -3.10
N ASP A 59 2.64 14.97 -1.99
CA ASP A 59 3.58 16.08 -1.82
C ASP A 59 4.74 15.99 -2.82
N ALA A 60 5.16 14.76 -3.18
CA ALA A 60 6.16 14.49 -4.21
C ALA A 60 5.62 14.68 -5.65
N GLY A 61 4.32 14.92 -5.84
CA GLY A 61 3.70 15.23 -7.13
C GLY A 61 2.95 14.08 -7.78
N ALA A 62 2.66 12.98 -7.07
CA ALA A 62 1.74 11.97 -7.57
C ALA A 62 0.33 12.58 -7.79
N LEU A 63 -0.33 12.18 -8.88
CA LEU A 63 -1.64 12.73 -9.29
C LEU A 63 -2.81 11.76 -9.07
N PHE A 64 -2.54 10.46 -8.95
CA PHE A 64 -3.59 9.46 -8.72
C PHE A 64 -3.10 8.40 -7.73
N VAL A 65 -3.55 8.54 -6.48
CA VAL A 65 -3.11 7.70 -5.36
C VAL A 65 -4.28 6.85 -4.89
N ALA A 66 -4.14 5.52 -5.00
CA ALA A 66 -5.06 4.59 -4.38
C ALA A 66 -4.72 4.50 -2.88
N VAL A 67 -5.66 4.89 -2.01
CA VAL A 67 -5.43 5.00 -0.57
C VAL A 67 -6.00 3.84 0.25
N GLY A 68 -6.58 2.84 -0.41
CA GLY A 68 -7.20 1.70 0.24
C GLY A 68 -7.59 0.61 -0.75
N VAL A 69 -7.88 -0.56 -0.19
CA VAL A 69 -8.44 -1.72 -0.89
C VAL A 69 -9.74 -2.08 -0.19
N ASP A 70 -10.83 -2.15 -0.93
CA ASP A 70 -12.19 -2.37 -0.44
C ASP A 70 -12.31 -3.65 0.41
N THR A 71 -11.74 -4.76 -0.05
CA THR A 71 -11.72 -6.04 0.67
C THR A 71 -10.98 -5.93 2.00
N THR A 72 -9.83 -5.24 2.03
CA THR A 72 -9.10 -4.98 3.28
C THR A 72 -9.90 -4.10 4.24
N LEU A 73 -10.59 -3.07 3.74
CA LEU A 73 -11.45 -2.22 4.55
C LEU A 73 -12.63 -3.03 5.13
N LEU A 74 -13.27 -3.86 4.31
CA LEU A 74 -14.37 -4.72 4.72
C LEU A 74 -13.92 -5.72 5.80
N VAL A 75 -12.80 -6.41 5.59
CA VAL A 75 -12.23 -7.34 6.58
C VAL A 75 -11.93 -6.62 7.89
N ARG A 76 -11.25 -5.46 7.86
CA ARG A 76 -10.95 -4.69 9.07
C ARG A 76 -12.21 -4.29 9.83
N ALA A 77 -13.22 -3.78 9.12
CA ALA A 77 -14.49 -3.38 9.74
C ALA A 77 -15.24 -4.57 10.35
N ALA A 78 -15.36 -5.68 9.60
CA ALA A 78 -16.04 -6.89 10.06
C ALA A 78 -15.33 -7.52 11.26
N THR A 79 -14.01 -7.66 11.22
CA THR A 79 -13.20 -8.16 12.33
C THR A 79 -13.34 -7.25 13.56
N GLY A 80 -13.32 -5.92 13.38
CA GLY A 80 -13.54 -4.98 14.48
C GLY A 80 -14.91 -5.10 15.12
N LEU A 81 -15.97 -5.36 14.33
CA LEU A 81 -17.32 -5.60 14.85
C LEU A 81 -17.36 -6.92 15.65
N ALA A 82 -16.82 -8.00 15.09
CA ALA A 82 -16.76 -9.30 15.74
C ALA A 82 -15.99 -9.25 17.06
N GLN A 83 -14.84 -8.55 17.11
CA GLN A 83 -14.09 -8.38 18.35
C GLN A 83 -14.90 -7.66 19.44
N ARG A 84 -15.72 -6.67 19.09
CA ARG A 84 -16.52 -5.91 20.07
C ARG A 84 -17.67 -6.72 20.67
N PHE A 85 -18.29 -7.60 19.88
CA PHE A 85 -19.52 -8.29 20.28
C PHE A 85 -19.35 -9.79 20.51
N CYS A 86 -18.25 -10.39 20.03
CA CYS A 86 -17.98 -11.82 20.10
C CYS A 86 -16.74 -12.18 20.94
N ALA A 87 -16.00 -11.22 21.53
CA ALA A 87 -14.81 -11.52 22.34
C ALA A 87 -15.06 -12.38 23.60
N GLY A 88 -16.34 -12.62 23.97
CA GLY A 88 -16.72 -13.59 25.00
C GLY A 88 -17.01 -15.01 24.49
N ALA A 89 -17.00 -15.23 23.18
CA ALA A 89 -17.35 -16.50 22.54
C ALA A 89 -16.18 -17.00 21.65
N ALA A 90 -15.45 -17.98 22.18
CA ALA A 90 -14.47 -18.85 21.50
C ALA A 90 -12.97 -18.49 21.61
N LYS A 91 -12.26 -19.44 22.24
CA LYS A 91 -10.84 -19.72 22.13
C LYS A 91 -10.44 -19.99 20.68
N ALA A 92 -9.25 -19.54 20.28
CA ALA A 92 -8.67 -19.66 18.94
C ALA A 92 -8.35 -21.10 18.50
N PRO A 93 -8.24 -21.33 17.19
CA PRO A 93 -7.16 -22.14 16.63
C PRO A 93 -6.24 -21.34 15.68
N ASP A 94 -5.07 -21.95 15.45
CA ASP A 94 -3.77 -21.37 15.08
C ASP A 94 -3.66 -20.55 13.80
N ALA A 95 -2.63 -19.69 13.83
CA ALA A 95 -2.14 -18.86 12.75
C ALA A 95 -2.00 -19.61 11.42
N LEU A 96 -2.69 -19.13 10.39
CA LEU A 96 -2.37 -19.43 9.00
C LEU A 96 -1.43 -18.35 8.47
N SER A 97 -0.17 -18.74 8.22
CA SER A 97 0.77 -17.98 7.42
C SER A 97 0.27 -17.92 5.97
N GLY A 98 -0.51 -16.91 5.63
CA GLY A 98 -0.92 -16.61 4.26
C GLY A 98 -0.41 -15.24 3.88
N GLY A 99 0.79 -15.19 3.28
CA GLY A 99 1.33 -13.95 2.75
C GLY A 99 0.53 -13.49 1.55
N TYR A 100 -0.12 -12.34 1.68
CA TYR A 100 -0.25 -11.27 0.69
C TYR A 100 -0.35 -9.95 1.44
#